data_AF-A0A950CSM8-F1
#
_entry.id   AF-A0A950CSM8-F1
#
_cell.length_a   1.000
_cell.length_b   1.000
_cell.length_c   1.000
_cell.angle_alpha   90.00
_cell.angle_beta   90.00
_cell.angle_gamma   90.00
#
_symmetry.space_group_name_H-M   'P 1'
#
loop_
_entity.id
_entity.type
_entity.pdbx_description
1 polymer ?
#
loop_
_entity_poly.entity_id
_entity_poly.type
_entity_poly.pdbx_seq_one_letter_code
_entity_poly.pdbx_strand_id
1 'polypeptide(L)' 'MKTLSVRQPWTSLIVAGIKSTENRSWKTNHRGRLLIHAGRRDRFASIAHLRAANPPPRHLRRRPDRRHLWAHRQR' A
#
# COMPACT_ATOMS: atom_id res chain seq x y z
N MET A 1 28.51 3.15 1.42
CA MET A 1 27.94 1.92 2.02
C MET A 1 26.90 1.36 1.05
N LYS A 2 26.79 0.03 0.85
CA LYS A 2 25.80 -0.54 -0.08
C LYS A 2 24.39 -0.49 0.51
N THR A 3 23.40 -0.36 -0.35
CA THR A 3 21.99 -0.19 0.04
C THR A 3 21.08 -1.09 -0.79
N LEU A 4 20.05 -1.67 -0.17
CA LEU A 4 18.99 -2.41 -0.83
C LEU A 4 17.65 -1.68 -0.66
N SER A 5 17.04 -1.32 -1.78
CA SER A 5 15.68 -0.75 -1.79
C SER A 5 14.65 -1.87 -1.68
N VAL A 6 13.83 -1.82 -0.63
CA VAL A 6 12.74 -2.78 -0.36
C VAL A 6 11.42 -2.02 -0.41
N ARG A 7 10.37 -2.64 -0.97
CA ARG A 7 9.04 -2.03 -1.07
C ARG A 7 8.26 -2.19 0.24
N GLN A 8 7.54 -1.15 0.64
CA GLN A 8 6.56 -1.24 1.71
C GLN A 8 5.42 -2.20 1.36
N PRO A 9 4.91 -3.01 2.31
CA PRO A 9 5.16 -2.94 3.76
C PRO A 9 6.35 -3.77 4.29
N TRP A 10 7.04 -4.50 3.41
CA TRP A 10 8.06 -5.49 3.80
C TRP A 10 9.25 -4.86 4.51
N THR A 11 9.61 -3.63 4.13
CA THR A 11 10.68 -2.88 4.77
C THR A 11 10.45 -2.73 6.26
N SER A 12 9.24 -2.36 6.68
CA SER A 12 8.90 -2.20 8.09
C SER A 12 9.01 -3.53 8.85
N LEU A 13 8.66 -4.65 8.23
CA LEU A 13 8.77 -5.98 8.85
C LEU A 13 10.23 -6.41 9.04
N ILE A 14 11.10 -6.06 8.10
CA ILE A 14 12.55 -6.34 8.19
C ILE A 14 13.18 -5.50 9.30
N VAL A 15 12.91 -4.20 9.32
CA VAL A 15 13.45 -3.27 10.33
C VAL A 15 12.94 -3.61 11.73
N ALA A 16 11.70 -4.07 11.86
CA ALA A 16 11.13 -4.54 13.13
C ALA A 16 11.63 -5.94 13.56
N GLY A 17 12.45 -6.61 12.74
CA GLY A 17 12.95 -7.97 13.05
C GLY A 17 11.93 -9.10 12.89
N ILE A 18 10.74 -8.81 12.37
CA ILE A 18 9.66 -9.80 12.14
C ILE A 18 9.96 -10.64 10.90
N LYS A 19 10.56 -10.04 9.87
CA LYS A 19 10.93 -10.71 8.63
C LYS A 19 12.45 -10.77 8.50
N SER A 20 13.02 -11.96 8.60
CA SER A 20 14.47 -12.19 8.51
C SER A 20 15.01 -12.31 7.08
N THR A 21 14.17 -12.72 6.12
CA THR A 21 14.60 -13.04 4.74
C THR A 21 13.96 -12.13 3.70
N GLU A 22 14.76 -11.60 2.76
CA GLU A 22 14.30 -10.83 1.60
C GLU A 22 14.54 -11.62 0.30
N ASN A 23 13.46 -12.02 -0.39
CA ASN A 23 13.54 -12.83 -1.62
C ASN A 23 13.60 -11.94 -2.88
N ARG A 24 14.48 -12.29 -3.83
CA ARG A 24 14.64 -11.60 -5.12
C ARG A 24 14.87 -12.62 -6.25
N SER A 25 14.56 -12.24 -7.49
CA SER A 25 14.79 -13.08 -8.67
C SER A 25 16.25 -13.16 -9.11
N TRP A 26 17.11 -12.27 -8.60
CA TRP A 26 18.54 -12.22 -8.90
C TRP A 26 19.37 -12.51 -7.66
N LYS A 27 20.55 -13.13 -7.87
CA LYS A 27 21.48 -13.50 -6.80
C LYS A 27 22.41 -12.33 -6.46
N THR A 28 22.82 -12.24 -5.20
CA THR A 28 23.83 -11.27 -4.74
C THR A 28 24.94 -11.95 -3.93
N ASN A 29 26.19 -11.62 -4.25
CA ASN A 29 27.37 -12.08 -3.52
C ASN A 29 27.72 -11.17 -2.32
N HIS A 30 26.89 -10.15 -2.03
CA HIS A 30 27.14 -9.24 -0.92
C HIS A 30 27.05 -9.94 0.44
N ARG A 31 27.97 -9.64 1.36
CA ARG A 31 28.00 -10.14 2.74
C ARG A 31 28.35 -8.99 3.69
N GLY A 32 27.88 -9.08 4.94
CA GLY A 32 28.05 -8.04 5.96
C GLY A 32 26.94 -6.99 5.95
N ARG A 33 27.20 -5.86 6.63
CA ARG A 33 26.21 -4.79 6.85
C ARG A 33 25.72 -4.21 5.51
N LEU A 34 24.41 -3.96 5.44
CA LEU A 34 23.73 -3.40 4.28
C LEU A 34 22.69 -2.39 4.76
N LEU A 35 22.63 -1.23 4.10
CA LEU A 35 21.58 -0.26 4.38
C LEU A 35 20.27 -0.70 3.73
N ILE A 36 19.15 -0.40 4.37
CA ILE A 36 17.81 -0.64 3.83
C ILE A 36 17.19 0.70 3.46
N HIS A 37 16.79 0.84 2.19
CA HIS A 37 16.01 1.99 1.73
C HIS A 37 14.53 1.62 1.64
N ALA A 38 13.68 2.37 2.34
CA ALA A 38 12.24 2.20 2.30
C ALA A 38 11.65 2.84 1.05
N GLY A 39 11.25 2.02 0.07
CA GLY A 39 10.59 2.51 -1.12
C GLY A 39 9.25 3.18 -0.79
N ARG A 40 9.03 4.38 -1.32
CA ARG A 40 7.79 5.13 -1.14
C ARG A 40 6.61 4.33 -1.68
N ARG A 41 5.59 4.16 -0.85
CA ARG A 41 4.29 3.62 -1.24
C ARG A 41 3.22 4.59 -0.78
N ASP A 42 2.28 4.92 -1.66
CA ASP A 42 1.20 5.82 -1.31
C ASP A 42 0.31 5.17 -0.24
N ARG A 43 0.23 5.82 0.92
CA ARG A 43 -0.60 5.40 2.05
C ARG A 43 -2.06 5.28 1.65
N PHE A 44 -2.56 6.16 0.78
CA PHE A 44 -3.96 6.15 0.35
C PHE A 44 -4.30 5.01 -0.60
N ALA A 45 -3.35 4.63 -1.48
CA ALA A 45 -3.51 3.43 -2.31
C ALA A 45 -3.62 2.15 -1.46
N SER A 46 -2.88 2.07 -0.35
CA SER A 46 -2.96 0.91 0.55
C SER A 46 -4.31 0.80 1.26
N ILE A 47 -4.88 1.91 1.73
CA ILE A 47 -6.21 1.93 2.37
C ILE A 47 -7.31 1.61 1.35
N ALA A 48 -7.22 2.12 0.12
CA ALA A 48 -8.17 1.78 -0.93
C ALA A 48 -8.17 0.28 -1.22
N HIS A 49 -7.00 -0.35 -1.30
CA HIS A 49 -6.89 -1.80 -1.52
C HIS A 49 -7.47 -2.61 -0.33
N LEU A 50 -7.24 -2.17 0.91
CA LEU A 50 -7.81 -2.80 2.11
C LEU A 50 -9.34 -2.65 2.17
N ARG A 51 -9.87 -1.48 1.81
CA ARG A 51 -11.32 -1.24 1.71
C ARG A 51 -11.98 -1.99 0.56
N ALA A 52 -11.27 -2.19 -0.55
CA ALA A 52 -11.74 -2.99 -1.68
C ALA A 52 -11.76 -4.49 -1.35
N ALA A 53 -10.74 -4.98 -0.63
CA ALA A 53 -10.67 -6.37 -0.17
C ALA A 53 -11.71 -6.69 0.90
N ASN A 54 -12.18 -5.69 1.66
CA ASN A 54 -13.22 -5.86 2.67
C ASN A 54 -14.28 -4.75 2.53
N PRO A 55 -15.16 -4.84 1.51
CA PRO A 55 -16.15 -3.80 1.28
C PRO A 55 -17.14 -3.77 2.47
N PRO A 56 -17.58 -2.57 2.89
CA PRO A 56 -18.61 -2.49 3.92
C PRO A 56 -19.86 -3.24 3.45
N PRO A 57 -20.53 -3.97 4.35
CA PRO A 57 -21.74 -4.72 4.01
C PRO A 57 -22.79 -3.79 3.39
N ARG A 58 -23.60 -4.34 2.49
CA ARG A 58 -24.47 -3.57 1.56
C ARG A 58 -25.35 -2.52 2.26
N HIS A 59 -25.76 -2.75 3.50
CA HIS A 59 -26.59 -1.84 4.29
C HIS A 59 -25.83 -0.59 4.81
N LEU A 60 -24.49 -0.62 4.87
CA LEU A 60 -23.63 0.52 5.24
C LEU A 60 -23.14 1.32 4.02
N ARG A 61 -23.42 0.85 2.80
CA ARG A 61 -23.16 1.66 1.60
C ARG A 61 -24.19 2.78 1.57
N ARG A 62 -23.84 3.96 2.11
CA ARG A 62 -24.65 5.18 1.94
C ARG A 62 -24.91 5.34 0.44
N ARG A 63 -26.18 5.18 0.03
CA ARG A 63 -26.58 5.54 -1.32
C ARG A 63 -26.30 7.04 -1.48
N PRO A 64 -25.64 7.48 -2.56
CA PRO A 64 -25.52 8.91 -2.80
C PRO A 64 -26.93 9.49 -2.81
N ASP A 65 -27.14 10.51 -1.98
CA ASP A 65 -28.44 11.18 -1.87
C ASP A 65 -28.79 11.74 -3.25
N ARG A 66 -29.83 11.17 -3.89
CA ARG A 66 -30.26 11.54 -5.23
C ARG A 66 -30.96 12.90 -5.29
N ARG A 67 -30.95 13.67 -4.19
CA ARG A 67 -31.61 14.97 -4.09
C ARG A 67 -30.90 16.14 -4.78
N HIS A 68 -29.69 15.95 -5.32
CA HIS A 68 -28.93 17.04 -5.96
C HIS A 68 -28.56 16.84 -7.45
N LEU A 69 -29.16 15.86 -8.14
CA LEU A 69 -28.83 15.57 -9.56
C LEU A 69 -29.78 16.19 -10.61
N TRP A 70 -30.57 17.21 -10.26
CA TRP A 70 -31.52 17.84 -11.19
C TRP A 70 -31.44 19.39 -11.22
N ALA A 71 -30.26 19.99 -11.09
CA ALA A 71 -30.12 21.45 -11.14
C ALA A 71 -29.58 22.03 -12.46
N HIS A 72 -29.34 21.23 -13.51
CA HIS A 72 -28.95 21.78 -14.83
C HIS A 72 -29.61 21.04 -15.99
N ARG A 73 -30.88 21.35 -16.21
CA ARG A 73 -31.48 21.33 -17.55
C ARG A 73 -32.61 22.35 -17.56
N GLN A 74 -32.29 23.61 -17.82
CA GLN A 74 -33.12 24.60 -18.54
C GLN A 74 -32.26 25.82 -18.90
N ARG A 75 -31.65 25.78 -20.09
CA ARG A 75 -31.79 26.76 -21.17
C ARG A 75 -31.00 26.24 -22.38
#